data_AF-A0A3C2BBI9-F1
#
_entry.id   AF-A0A3C2BBI9-F1
#
_cell.length_a   1.000
_cell.length_b   1.000
_cell.length_c   1.000
_cell.angle_alpha   90.00
_cell.angle_beta   90.00
_cell.angle_gamma   90.00
#
_symmetry.space_group_name_H-M   'P 1'
#
loop_
_entity.id
_entity.type
_entity.pdbx_description
1 polymer ?
#
loop_
_entity_poly.entity_id
_entity_poly.type
_entity_poly.pdbx_seq_one_letter_code
_entity_poly.pdbx_strand_id
1 'polypeptide(L)' 'MIKINGVNTPEAVGETLSAYLEKNGYVPERIAVEVNYNIIPKTEYKNYIISQDDEIEIVSFMGGG' A
#
# COMPACT_ATOMS: atom_id res chain seq x y z
N MET A 1 -3.10 6.46 13.36
CA MET A 1 -4.16 5.51 12.99
C MET A 1 -4.05 5.27 11.50
N ILE A 2 -3.77 4.04 11.13
CA ILE A 2 -3.50 3.62 9.75
C ILE A 2 -4.67 3.95 8.85
N LYS A 3 -4.37 4.58 7.72
CA LYS A 3 -5.32 4.79 6.63
C LYS A 3 -4.77 4.25 5.34
N ILE A 4 -5.61 3.56 4.59
CA ILE A 4 -5.30 3.09 3.24
C ILE A 4 -6.36 3.67 2.30
N ASN A 5 -5.94 4.48 1.33
CA ASN A 5 -6.83 5.25 0.44
C ASN A 5 -7.89 6.06 1.23
N GLY A 6 -7.45 6.71 2.31
CA GLY A 6 -8.33 7.48 3.22
C GLY A 6 -9.26 6.66 4.13
N VAL A 7 -9.29 5.32 4.04
CA VAL A 7 -10.12 4.45 4.89
C VAL A 7 -9.32 3.96 6.10
N ASN A 8 -9.88 4.01 7.30
CA ASN A 8 -9.24 3.44 8.49
C ASN A 8 -9.15 1.92 8.38
N THR A 9 -7.94 1.36 8.46
CA THR A 9 -7.69 -0.08 8.21
C THR A 9 -6.78 -0.68 9.29
N PRO A 10 -7.19 -0.69 10.58
CA PRO A 10 -6.36 -1.18 11.69
C PRO A 10 -5.96 -2.66 11.56
N GLU A 11 -6.73 -3.46 10.82
CA GLU A 11 -6.46 -4.88 10.56
C GLU A 11 -5.24 -5.13 9.65
N ALA A 12 -4.74 -4.10 8.96
CA ALA A 12 -3.54 -4.20 8.12
C ALA A 12 -2.24 -4.11 8.93
N VAL A 13 -2.28 -3.61 10.16
CA VAL A 13 -1.09 -3.39 10.99
C VAL A 13 -0.38 -4.73 11.25
N GLY A 14 0.92 -4.76 11.02
CA GLY A 14 1.76 -5.95 11.19
C GLY A 14 1.77 -6.91 9.99
N GLU A 15 0.92 -6.70 8.98
CA GLU A 15 1.05 -7.38 7.68
C GLU A 15 2.19 -6.72 6.87
N THR A 16 2.82 -7.49 5.99
CA THR A 16 3.68 -6.89 4.95
C THR A 16 2.80 -6.18 3.94
N LEU A 17 3.31 -5.10 3.33
CA LEU A 17 2.59 -4.39 2.29
C LEU A 17 2.19 -5.34 1.15
N SER A 18 3.07 -6.26 0.75
CA SER A 18 2.75 -7.26 -0.28
C SER A 18 1.58 -8.19 0.11
N ALA A 19 1.52 -8.63 1.38
CA ALA A 19 0.47 -9.54 1.84
C ALA A 19 -0.89 -8.82 1.85
N TYR A 20 -0.92 -7.57 2.31
CA TYR A 20 -2.12 -6.74 2.25
C TYR A 20 -2.59 -6.54 0.81
N LEU A 21 -1.67 -6.20 -0.11
CA LEU A 21 -2.00 -5.99 -1.52
C LEU A 21 -2.60 -7.25 -2.17
N GLU A 22 -1.97 -8.41 -1.96
CA GLU A 22 -2.44 -9.70 -2.48
C GLU A 22 -3.82 -10.08 -1.92
N LYS A 23 -4.00 -9.97 -0.61
CA LYS A 23 -5.26 -10.27 0.10
C LYS A 23 -6.43 -9.43 -0.41
N ASN A 24 -6.16 -8.19 -0.84
CA ASN A 24 -7.16 -7.27 -1.37
C ASN A 24 -7.26 -7.27 -2.90
N GLY A 25 -6.57 -8.20 -3.58
CA GLY A 25 -6.68 -8.37 -5.04
C GLY A 25 -5.95 -7.33 -5.87
N TYR A 26 -5.04 -6.55 -5.28
CA TYR A 26 -4.19 -5.63 -6.02
C TYR A 26 -3.12 -6.41 -6.79
N VAL A 27 -2.83 -5.93 -8.02
CA VAL A 27 -1.76 -6.46 -8.87
C VAL A 27 -0.57 -5.51 -8.78
N PRO A 28 0.53 -5.83 -8.06
CA PRO A 28 1.64 -4.92 -7.81
C PRO A 28 2.23 -4.30 -9.08
N GLU A 29 2.17 -4.99 -10.22
CA GLU A 29 2.64 -4.50 -11.51
C GLU A 29 1.82 -3.31 -12.02
N ARG A 30 0.54 -3.20 -11.65
CA ARG A 30 -0.43 -2.22 -12.15
C ARG A 30 -0.64 -1.01 -11.22
N ILE A 31 0.01 -1.02 -10.07
CA ILE A 31 -0.13 0.02 -9.05
C ILE A 31 1.22 0.63 -8.65
N ALA A 32 1.15 1.80 -8.06
CA ALA A 32 2.18 2.37 -7.20
C ALA A 32 1.61 2.53 -5.79
N VAL A 33 2.46 2.35 -4.77
CA VAL A 33 2.10 2.58 -3.38
C VAL A 33 2.96 3.70 -2.82
N GLU A 34 2.29 4.71 -2.28
CA GLU A 34 2.86 5.75 -1.45
C GLU A 34 2.62 5.41 0.02
N VAL A 35 3.62 5.61 0.87
CA VAL A 35 3.46 5.56 2.32
C VAL A 35 4.06 6.83 2.92
N ASN A 36 3.26 7.57 3.67
CA ASN A 36 3.67 8.83 4.32
C ASN A 36 4.37 9.79 3.34
N TYR A 37 3.74 10.05 2.19
CA TYR A 37 4.27 10.93 1.12
C TYR A 37 5.54 10.41 0.42
N ASN A 38 5.90 9.14 0.61
CA ASN A 38 7.05 8.51 -0.04
C ASN A 38 6.63 7.30 -0.88
N ILE A 39 6.96 7.30 -2.17
CA ILE A 39 6.72 6.14 -3.03
C ILE A 39 7.62 4.99 -2.59
N ILE A 40 7.00 3.86 -2.25
CA ILE A 40 7.73 2.65 -1.87
C ILE A 40 8.11 1.89 -3.15
N PRO A 41 9.39 1.55 -3.37
CA PRO A 41 9.79 0.69 -4.48
C PRO A 41 9.11 -0.68 -4.38
N LYS A 42 8.67 -1.24 -5.52
CA LYS A 42 7.99 -2.55 -5.55
C LYS A 42 8.82 -3.69 -4.94
N THR A 43 10.15 -3.59 -5.01
CA THR A 43 11.08 -4.54 -4.38
C THR A 43 10.97 -4.56 -2.86
N GLU A 44 10.54 -3.46 -2.25
CA GLU A 44 10.40 -3.30 -0.80
C GLU A 44 9.03 -3.69 -0.27
N TYR A 45 8.03 -3.97 -1.11
CA TYR A 45 6.68 -4.33 -0.65
C TYR A 45 6.68 -5.56 0.26
N LYS A 46 7.59 -6.50 0.03
CA LYS A 46 7.72 -7.71 0.87
C LYS A 46 8.39 -7.45 2.22
N ASN A 47 9.15 -6.36 2.34
CA ASN A 47 9.91 -6.01 3.54
C ASN A 47 9.23 -4.93 4.37
N TYR A 48 8.39 -4.11 3.75
CA TYR A 48 7.67 -3.05 4.42
C TYR A 48 6.55 -3.63 5.30
N ILE A 49 6.64 -3.42 6.61
CA ILE A 49 5.62 -3.81 7.58
C ILE A 49 4.72 -2.59 7.84
N ILE A 50 3.41 -2.76 7.66
CA ILE A 50 2.43 -1.70 7.87
C ILE A 50 2.36 -1.35 9.37
N SER A 51 2.52 -0.07 9.67
CA SER A 51 2.44 0.49 11.01
C SER A 51 1.07 1.13 11.27
N GLN A 52 0.70 1.25 12.55
CA GLN A 52 -0.52 1.94 12.99
C GLN A 52 -0.54 3.45 12.66
N ASP A 53 0.60 4.01 12.27
CA ASP A 53 0.78 5.45 12.01
C ASP A 53 0.93 5.77 10.52
N ASP A 54 0.87 4.77 9.64
CA ASP A 54 1.04 4.99 8.20
C ASP A 54 -0.21 5.61 7.55
N GLU A 55 0.03 6.48 6.58
CA GLU A 55 -0.93 6.92 5.58
C GLU A 55 -0.49 6.34 4.23
N ILE A 56 -1.27 5.40 3.70
CA ILE A 56 -0.95 4.63 2.51
C ILE A 56 -1.91 5.00 1.38
N GLU A 57 -1.37 5.35 0.22
CA GLU A 57 -2.15 5.58 -1.01
C GLU A 57 -1.72 4.57 -2.08
N ILE A 58 -2.69 3.81 -2.58
CA ILE A 58 -2.54 2.79 -3.62
C ILE A 58 -3.22 3.34 -4.87
N VAL A 59 -2.41 3.74 -5.84
CA VAL A 59 -2.88 4.34 -7.09
C VAL A 59 -2.63 3.41 -8.27
N SER A 60 -3.61 3.32 -9.16
CA SER A 60 -3.46 2.64 -10.45
C SER A 60 -3.12 3.65 -11.55
N PHE A 61 -2.26 3.25 -12.48
CA PHE A 61 -2.00 4.06 -13.66
C PHE A 61 -3.19 3.96 -14.61
N MET A 62 -4.02 5.00 -14.63
CA MET A 62 -4.99 5.22 -15.71
C MET A 62 -4.19 5.81 -16.87
N GLY A 63 -3.85 4.99 -17.86
CA GLY A 63 -3.11 5.44 -19.05
C GLY A 63 -3.82 6.62 -19.70
N GLY A 64 -3.22 7.81 -19.62
CA GLY A 64 -3.67 9.01 -20.32
C GLY A 64 -2.84 9.19 -21.58
N GLY A 65 -3.44 8.92 -22.73
CA GLY A 65 -2.84 9.06 -24.06
C GLY A 65 -3.58 8.22 -25.10
#